data_AF-A0A255ZQY1-F1
#
_entry.id   AF-A0A255ZQY1-F1
#
_cell.length_a   1.000
_cell.length_b   1.000
_cell.length_c   1.000
_cell.angle_alpha   90.00
_cell.angle_beta   90.00
_cell.angle_gamma   90.00
#
_symmetry.space_group_name_H-M   'P 1'
#
loop_
_entity.id
_entity.type
_entity.pdbx_description
1 polymer ?
#
loop_
_entity_poly.entity_id
_entity_poly.type
_entity_poly.pdbx_seq_one_letter_code
_entity_poly.pdbx_strand_id
1 'polypeptide(L)'
;MAKRIIKPKGEKPKVKSSQEDTITGNLFLNPTKKETEIPLEITNLDNTEEVRTKPLNDKTETVNSSKSKFSLSEDIFIEVHKSNLLQYFSSGCIYPSKYSSQKAFSDPQAINENGLLISNGFISNNKDHMLIHIDASAIDSTLISVKDEFGLYSGIIPVSRIRKLFVQDIETKKKTLDDSLIRDAGIIPETLIEVGYPSNLSKITYDELNISPKTLESKLKQFDKILGLIAGARNFNLLTYNQTGKYKSLSDHSLFAVQAIDETFAKEIVDSGNLSDYYKWLFTNSCPNDRPLLNWLFNRVYDYANFTDADTNEFESLCDKTNSFPSEEKQVKNIFSALRKSLERKKVMTDILGLQSKNSLALYVFAYLRNFGTSQNPELPRVELINSKVNKFSEYAFATLNFFFGYKQLRNSEDRLTIFDDTIKKFIKVPIKPTIKFELTTEFDYRIIDTVFNLVFGIKTNDLAIYKNILVEQGSTNIAIDGYDCYSTVIFGKLYQRILKSDIEVQLKKLPNEITIFSEFGLVCHRLGLKRHLIGLEELIGNPKSILKFVYYSKEELIVAIRANKIDVDEIKQRIALSQKHKEL
;
A
#
# COMPACT_ATOMS: atom_id res chain seq x y z
N MET A 1 -48.87 -75.01 -22.96
CA MET A 1 -49.73 -73.89 -23.42
C MET A 1 -50.37 -73.24 -22.21
N ALA A 2 -49.95 -72.03 -21.83
CA ALA A 2 -50.64 -71.20 -20.85
C ALA A 2 -50.43 -69.73 -21.25
N LYS A 3 -51.52 -69.04 -21.60
CA LYS A 3 -51.52 -67.64 -22.06
C LYS A 3 -51.55 -66.68 -20.86
N ARG A 4 -50.73 -65.64 -21.01
CA ARG A 4 -50.61 -64.43 -20.19
C ARG A 4 -51.95 -63.77 -19.88
N ILE A 5 -52.07 -63.30 -18.64
CA ILE A 5 -52.88 -62.13 -18.27
C ILE A 5 -51.92 -61.09 -17.71
N ILE A 6 -51.91 -59.92 -18.33
CA ILE A 6 -51.05 -58.76 -18.01
C ILE A 6 -51.83 -57.84 -17.09
N LYS A 7 -51.25 -57.48 -15.93
CA LYS A 7 -51.73 -56.37 -15.07
C LYS A 7 -51.03 -55.06 -15.46
N PRO A 8 -51.70 -53.90 -15.39
CA PRO A 8 -51.15 -52.62 -15.83
C PRO A 8 -50.14 -52.05 -14.82
N LYS A 9 -49.09 -51.41 -15.36
CA LYS A 9 -48.06 -50.67 -14.60
C LYS A 9 -48.65 -49.34 -14.11
N GLY A 10 -48.58 -49.12 -12.80
CA GLY A 10 -48.84 -47.83 -12.18
C GLY A 10 -47.74 -46.82 -12.47
N GLU A 11 -48.15 -45.59 -12.75
CA GLU A 11 -47.30 -44.41 -12.96
C GLU A 11 -46.52 -44.06 -11.68
N LYS A 12 -45.23 -43.77 -11.84
CA LYS A 12 -44.39 -43.19 -10.79
C LYS A 12 -44.54 -41.67 -10.77
N PRO A 13 -44.64 -41.03 -9.60
CA PRO A 13 -44.66 -39.58 -9.49
C PRO A 13 -43.28 -38.99 -9.83
N LYS A 14 -43.28 -37.97 -10.69
CA LYS A 14 -42.12 -37.14 -11.04
C LYS A 14 -41.68 -36.33 -9.82
N VAL A 15 -40.49 -36.63 -9.30
CA VAL A 15 -39.77 -35.77 -8.36
C VAL A 15 -39.23 -34.57 -9.15
N LYS A 16 -39.69 -33.37 -8.81
CA LYS A 16 -39.08 -32.11 -9.25
C LYS A 16 -37.79 -31.91 -8.45
N SER A 17 -36.65 -32.06 -9.09
CA SER A 17 -35.36 -31.57 -8.59
C SER A 17 -35.34 -30.05 -8.67
N SER A 18 -35.16 -29.40 -7.53
CA SER A 18 -34.80 -27.97 -7.43
C SER A 18 -33.44 -27.76 -8.10
N GLN A 19 -33.42 -26.94 -9.15
CA GLN A 19 -32.19 -26.46 -9.78
C GLN A 19 -31.50 -25.51 -8.79
N GLU A 20 -30.26 -25.83 -8.45
CA GLU A 20 -29.30 -24.89 -7.90
C GLU A 20 -28.81 -24.00 -9.04
N ASP A 21 -29.18 -22.72 -9.00
CA ASP A 21 -28.65 -21.69 -9.89
C ASP A 21 -27.18 -21.42 -9.53
N THR A 22 -26.28 -22.18 -10.17
CA THR A 22 -24.86 -21.83 -10.26
C THR A 22 -24.68 -20.87 -11.43
N ILE A 23 -24.69 -19.57 -11.12
CA ILE A 23 -24.27 -18.52 -12.06
C ILE A 23 -22.75 -18.58 -12.17
N THR A 24 -22.24 -19.42 -13.06
CA THR A 24 -20.89 -19.27 -13.63
C THR A 24 -21.06 -18.85 -15.09
N GLY A 25 -20.99 -17.54 -15.32
CA GLY A 25 -20.99 -16.96 -16.65
C GLY A 25 -19.73 -17.33 -17.42
N ASN A 26 -19.87 -18.28 -18.34
CA ASN A 26 -19.00 -18.42 -19.50
C ASN A 26 -19.17 -17.16 -20.36
N LEU A 27 -18.23 -16.23 -20.24
CA LEU A 27 -18.25 -14.95 -20.96
C LEU A 27 -16.94 -14.67 -21.71
N PHE A 28 -16.20 -15.70 -22.15
CA PHE A 28 -15.05 -15.51 -23.06
C PHE A 28 -14.88 -16.70 -24.01
N LEU A 29 -15.74 -16.76 -25.02
CA LEU A 29 -15.44 -17.42 -26.30
C LEU A 29 -15.92 -16.47 -27.39
N ASN A 30 -14.99 -15.72 -28.00
CA ASN A 30 -15.23 -15.07 -29.28
C ASN A 30 -14.49 -15.83 -30.38
N PRO A 31 -15.16 -16.16 -31.49
CA PRO A 31 -14.54 -16.80 -32.64
C PRO A 31 -13.73 -15.81 -33.47
N THR A 32 -12.64 -16.32 -34.04
CA THR A 32 -11.77 -15.68 -35.03
C THR A 32 -12.59 -15.15 -36.22
N LYS A 33 -12.51 -13.84 -36.47
CA LYS A 33 -13.00 -13.22 -37.70
C LYS A 33 -11.87 -12.45 -38.38
N LYS A 34 -11.60 -12.85 -39.63
CA LYS A 34 -10.60 -12.31 -40.55
C LYS A 34 -10.79 -10.81 -40.76
N GLU A 35 -9.69 -10.08 -40.73
CA GLU A 35 -9.58 -8.70 -41.18
C GLU A 35 -9.74 -8.64 -42.70
N THR A 36 -10.59 -7.73 -43.17
CA THR A 36 -10.63 -7.28 -44.57
C THR A 36 -10.15 -5.84 -44.56
N GLU A 37 -9.01 -5.60 -45.18
CA GLU A 37 -8.43 -4.28 -45.43
C GLU A 37 -9.36 -3.49 -46.37
N ILE A 38 -9.72 -2.27 -45.96
CA ILE A 38 -10.35 -1.28 -46.84
C ILE A 38 -9.32 -0.16 -47.00
N PRO A 39 -8.80 0.10 -48.21
CA PRO A 39 -7.87 1.20 -48.43
C PRO A 39 -8.64 2.53 -48.44
N LEU A 40 -8.21 3.49 -47.61
CA LEU A 40 -8.67 4.87 -47.65
C LEU A 40 -7.83 5.63 -48.67
N GLU A 41 -8.47 6.03 -49.77
CA GLU A 41 -7.92 6.95 -50.77
C GLU A 41 -7.65 8.32 -50.16
N ILE A 42 -6.38 8.74 -50.21
CA ILE A 42 -5.93 10.08 -49.89
C ILE A 42 -6.19 10.94 -51.13
N THR A 43 -7.11 11.90 -51.02
CA THR A 43 -7.25 13.00 -51.97
C THR A 43 -6.95 14.30 -51.24
N ASN A 44 -5.85 14.95 -51.63
CA ASN A 44 -5.78 16.41 -51.72
C ASN A 44 -4.59 16.77 -52.62
N LEU A 45 -4.96 17.26 -53.81
CA LEU A 45 -4.07 17.78 -54.82
C LEU A 45 -3.40 19.09 -54.35
N ASP A 46 -2.17 19.23 -54.82
CA ASP A 46 -1.34 20.41 -54.83
C ASP A 46 -2.04 21.66 -55.37
N ASN A 47 -1.78 22.81 -54.74
CA ASN A 47 -1.77 24.10 -55.41
C ASN A 47 -0.51 24.86 -54.99
N THR A 48 0.48 24.82 -55.87
CA THR A 48 1.66 25.67 -55.91
C THR A 48 1.34 26.95 -56.69
N GLU A 49 1.48 28.13 -56.07
CA GLU A 49 1.84 29.35 -56.82
C GLU A 49 2.79 30.26 -56.00
N GLU A 50 4.02 30.31 -56.51
CA GLU A 50 5.00 31.39 -56.65
C GLU A 50 5.15 32.55 -55.64
N VAL A 51 6.35 32.48 -55.03
CA VAL A 51 7.29 33.53 -54.60
C VAL A 51 7.22 34.88 -55.34
N ARG A 52 7.19 35.97 -54.57
CA ARG A 52 7.94 37.21 -54.86
C ARG A 52 8.61 37.78 -53.61
N THR A 53 9.92 37.96 -53.72
CA THR A 53 10.84 38.52 -52.71
C THR A 53 11.10 40.02 -52.93
N LYS A 54 11.36 40.73 -51.81
CA LYS A 54 12.38 41.79 -51.54
C LYS A 54 11.82 42.96 -50.70
N PRO A 55 12.65 43.73 -49.97
CA PRO A 55 13.93 43.41 -49.35
C PRO A 55 13.99 43.78 -47.84
N LEU A 56 15.04 43.26 -47.21
CA LEU A 56 15.58 43.57 -45.88
C LEU A 56 15.75 45.08 -45.64
N ASN A 57 15.42 45.54 -44.43
CA ASN A 57 16.05 46.74 -43.87
C ASN A 57 16.32 46.53 -42.38
N ASP A 58 17.61 46.32 -42.08
CA ASP A 58 18.18 46.35 -40.75
C ASP A 58 17.97 47.73 -40.13
N LYS A 59 17.26 47.76 -38.99
CA LYS A 59 17.60 48.67 -37.91
C LYS A 59 17.57 47.89 -36.61
N THR A 60 18.76 47.70 -36.08
CA THR A 60 19.09 47.44 -34.69
C THR A 60 18.32 48.40 -33.78
N GLU A 61 17.15 47.96 -33.33
CA GLU A 61 16.61 48.40 -32.05
C GLU A 61 16.94 47.33 -31.03
N THR A 62 17.82 47.70 -30.11
CA THR A 62 18.00 47.07 -28.81
C THR A 62 16.64 47.07 -28.13
N VAL A 63 15.85 46.02 -28.35
CA VAL A 63 14.58 45.81 -27.67
C VAL A 63 14.92 45.55 -26.21
N ASN A 64 14.64 46.59 -25.43
CA ASN A 64 14.45 46.59 -23.99
C ASN A 64 13.98 45.23 -23.50
N SER A 65 14.69 44.69 -22.50
CA SER A 65 14.25 43.56 -21.69
C SER A 65 12.80 43.78 -21.25
N SER A 66 11.86 43.12 -21.94
CA SER A 66 10.50 43.00 -21.46
C SER A 66 10.60 42.28 -20.11
N LYS A 67 10.25 42.98 -19.03
CA LYS A 67 10.03 42.31 -17.75
C LYS A 67 8.96 41.26 -18.01
N SER A 68 9.33 39.98 -17.89
CA SER A 68 8.36 38.89 -17.93
C SER A 68 7.23 39.19 -16.94
N LYS A 69 5.98 39.01 -17.37
CA LYS A 69 4.82 39.18 -16.50
C LYS A 69 4.61 37.98 -15.58
N PHE A 70 5.25 36.85 -15.87
CA PHE A 70 5.22 35.67 -15.03
C PHE A 70 6.07 35.89 -13.76
N SER A 71 5.52 35.53 -12.60
CA SER A 71 6.23 35.59 -11.33
C SER A 71 5.89 34.41 -10.41
N LEU A 72 6.91 33.86 -9.76
CA LEU A 72 6.75 32.86 -8.69
C LEU A 72 6.27 33.46 -7.36
N SER A 73 6.23 34.79 -7.25
CA SER A 73 5.68 35.48 -6.08
C SER A 73 4.15 35.56 -6.09
N GLU A 74 3.53 35.27 -7.24
CA GLU A 74 2.09 35.24 -7.43
C GLU A 74 1.56 33.81 -7.44
N ASP A 75 0.23 33.64 -7.45
CA ASP A 75 -0.40 32.32 -7.51
C ASP A 75 -0.04 31.62 -8.84
N ILE A 76 0.28 30.33 -8.74
CA ILE A 76 0.75 29.52 -9.88
C ILE A 76 -0.28 28.46 -10.23
N PHE A 77 -0.63 28.39 -11.50
CA PHE A 77 -1.62 27.49 -12.05
C PHE A 77 -1.05 26.57 -13.13
N ILE A 78 -1.50 25.32 -13.12
CA ILE A 78 -1.34 24.35 -14.21
C ILE A 78 -2.72 24.08 -14.78
N GLU A 79 -2.93 24.35 -16.06
CA GLU A 79 -4.19 24.03 -16.74
C GLU A 79 -4.11 22.66 -17.42
N VAL A 80 -5.08 21.79 -17.09
CA VAL A 80 -5.16 20.42 -17.61
C VAL A 80 -6.60 20.04 -17.95
N HIS A 81 -6.79 19.10 -18.86
CA HIS A 81 -8.10 18.50 -19.08
C HIS A 81 -8.50 17.63 -17.88
N LYS A 82 -9.77 17.66 -17.46
CA LYS A 82 -10.26 16.93 -16.26
C LYS A 82 -9.94 15.44 -16.25
N SER A 83 -9.97 14.78 -17.41
CA SER A 83 -9.61 13.36 -17.51
C SER A 83 -8.10 13.10 -17.40
N ASN A 84 -7.25 14.08 -17.75
CA ASN A 84 -5.81 14.02 -17.59
C ASN A 84 -5.36 14.43 -16.17
N LEU A 85 -6.23 15.02 -15.35
CA LEU A 85 -5.96 15.24 -13.92
C LEU A 85 -5.81 13.92 -13.16
N LEU A 86 -6.63 12.94 -13.52
CA LEU A 86 -6.75 11.65 -12.83
C LEU A 86 -5.42 10.87 -12.78
N GLN A 87 -4.59 10.96 -13.80
CA GLN A 87 -3.25 10.33 -13.78
C GLN A 87 -2.31 10.93 -12.73
N TYR A 88 -2.46 12.21 -12.37
CA TYR A 88 -1.61 12.84 -11.36
C TYR A 88 -1.93 12.30 -9.97
N PHE A 89 -3.21 12.19 -9.62
CA PHE A 89 -3.63 11.54 -8.37
C PHE A 89 -3.32 10.05 -8.36
N SER A 90 -3.45 9.37 -9.50
CA SER A 90 -3.13 7.95 -9.61
C SER A 90 -1.64 7.67 -9.37
N SER A 91 -0.78 8.62 -9.74
CA SER A 91 0.67 8.52 -9.59
C SER A 91 1.23 9.18 -8.32
N GLY A 92 0.43 9.95 -7.59
CA GLY A 92 0.86 10.74 -6.45
C GLY A 92 1.72 11.96 -6.81
N CYS A 93 1.89 12.30 -8.09
CA CYS A 93 2.64 13.48 -8.52
C CYS A 93 2.18 14.03 -9.88
N ILE A 94 2.49 15.30 -10.13
CA ILE A 94 2.29 16.01 -11.38
C ILE A 94 3.62 16.03 -12.13
N TYR A 95 3.62 15.56 -13.36
CA TYR A 95 4.82 15.39 -14.18
C TYR A 95 4.57 15.81 -15.64
N PRO A 96 5.61 16.19 -16.40
CA PRO A 96 5.50 16.55 -17.81
C PRO A 96 4.83 15.47 -18.66
N SER A 97 4.08 15.89 -19.68
CA SER A 97 3.20 14.98 -20.42
C SER A 97 3.93 13.86 -21.17
N LYS A 98 5.23 14.02 -21.47
CA LYS A 98 6.10 12.96 -22.02
C LYS A 98 6.13 11.69 -21.16
N TYR A 99 6.00 11.80 -19.84
CA TYR A 99 5.99 10.63 -18.95
C TYR A 99 4.59 10.03 -18.73
N SER A 100 3.57 10.60 -19.39
CA SER A 100 2.23 10.03 -19.38
C SER A 100 2.12 8.87 -20.37
N SER A 101 1.71 7.71 -19.88
CA SER A 101 1.29 6.60 -20.73
C SER A 101 -0.17 6.71 -21.19
N GLN A 102 -0.92 7.71 -20.71
CA GLN A 102 -2.37 7.85 -20.91
C GLN A 102 -2.72 9.32 -21.26
N LYS A 103 -2.42 9.74 -22.49
CA LYS A 103 -2.92 11.01 -23.04
C LYS A 103 -4.31 10.76 -23.65
N ALA A 104 -5.36 10.80 -22.82
CA ALA A 104 -6.71 10.54 -23.30
C ALA A 104 -7.28 11.71 -24.09
N PHE A 105 -6.87 12.94 -23.77
CA PHE A 105 -7.37 14.18 -24.39
C PHE A 105 -6.24 15.19 -24.58
N SER A 106 -6.39 16.05 -25.59
CA SER A 106 -5.47 17.19 -25.80
C SER A 106 -5.74 18.26 -24.74
N ASP A 107 -4.67 18.80 -24.16
CA ASP A 107 -4.69 19.91 -23.21
C ASP A 107 -3.41 20.75 -23.36
N PRO A 108 -3.28 21.89 -22.66
CA PRO A 108 -2.11 22.74 -22.82
C PRO A 108 -0.77 22.07 -22.50
N GLN A 109 -0.77 21.01 -21.69
CA GLN A 109 0.43 20.24 -21.33
C GLN A 109 0.88 19.31 -22.46
N ALA A 110 0.02 19.01 -23.43
CA ALA A 110 0.37 18.17 -24.58
C ALA A 110 1.28 18.89 -25.59
N ILE A 111 1.26 20.22 -25.65
CA ILE A 111 2.06 21.00 -26.61
C ILE A 111 3.55 20.99 -26.21
N ASN A 112 3.85 21.20 -24.93
CA ASN A 112 5.23 21.24 -24.43
C ASN A 112 5.54 20.00 -23.60
N GLU A 113 5.71 18.84 -24.24
CA GLU A 113 5.75 17.56 -23.53
C GLU A 113 6.93 17.36 -22.56
N ASN A 114 8.01 18.13 -22.74
CA ASN A 114 9.23 18.06 -21.94
C ASN A 114 9.17 18.86 -20.62
N GLY A 115 8.10 19.64 -20.39
CA GLY A 115 7.93 20.39 -19.14
C GLY A 115 6.46 20.57 -18.76
N LEU A 116 6.24 21.03 -17.54
CA LEU A 116 4.94 21.46 -17.04
C LEU A 116 4.74 22.94 -17.37
N LEU A 117 3.70 23.24 -18.12
CA LEU A 117 3.32 24.62 -18.42
C LEU A 117 2.63 25.22 -17.19
N ILE A 118 3.30 26.19 -16.58
CA ILE A 118 2.87 26.93 -15.40
C ILE A 118 2.61 28.39 -15.74
N SER A 119 1.64 29.02 -15.08
CA SER A 119 1.31 30.43 -15.34
C SER A 119 0.62 31.10 -14.16
N ASN A 120 0.52 32.44 -14.18
CA ASN A 120 -0.26 33.21 -13.20
C ASN A 120 -1.71 33.47 -13.65
N GLY A 121 -2.18 32.79 -14.70
CA GLY A 121 -3.49 33.00 -15.30
C GLY A 121 -4.11 31.70 -15.83
N PHE A 122 -5.03 31.82 -16.79
CA PHE A 122 -5.65 30.68 -17.46
C PHE A 122 -5.48 30.78 -18.98
N ILE A 123 -5.40 29.63 -19.65
CA ILE A 123 -5.12 29.52 -21.08
C ILE A 123 -6.43 29.39 -21.85
N SER A 124 -7.26 28.43 -21.47
CA SER A 124 -8.52 28.12 -22.12
C SER A 124 -9.70 28.33 -21.19
N ASN A 125 -10.80 28.82 -21.75
CA ASN A 125 -12.08 28.88 -21.05
C ASN A 125 -12.95 27.65 -21.35
N ASN A 126 -12.33 26.50 -21.66
CA ASN A 126 -13.05 25.26 -21.90
C ASN A 126 -13.58 24.66 -20.59
N LYS A 127 -14.86 24.29 -20.55
CA LYS A 127 -15.52 23.63 -19.41
C LYS A 127 -14.85 22.33 -18.97
N ASP A 128 -14.22 21.63 -19.91
CA ASP A 128 -13.52 20.38 -19.63
C ASP A 128 -12.10 20.59 -19.05
N HIS A 129 -11.62 21.84 -19.02
CA HIS A 129 -10.34 22.18 -18.44
C HIS A 129 -10.49 22.60 -16.98
N MET A 130 -9.45 22.31 -16.20
CA MET A 130 -9.36 22.62 -14.78
C MET A 130 -8.06 23.37 -14.52
N LEU A 131 -8.08 24.28 -13.55
CA LEU A 131 -6.87 24.95 -13.06
C LEU A 131 -6.42 24.29 -11.75
N ILE A 132 -5.21 23.78 -11.75
CA ILE A 132 -4.55 23.27 -10.55
C ILE A 132 -3.73 24.41 -9.96
N HIS A 133 -4.12 24.93 -8.80
CA HIS A 133 -3.34 25.90 -8.05
C HIS A 133 -2.27 25.17 -7.22
N ILE A 134 -1.02 25.49 -7.47
CA ILE A 134 0.15 24.86 -6.85
C ILE A 134 0.80 25.79 -5.84
N ASP A 135 1.34 25.21 -4.77
CA ASP A 135 2.26 25.91 -3.89
C ASP A 135 3.58 26.24 -4.59
N ALA A 136 3.85 27.52 -4.82
CA ALA A 136 5.05 28.02 -5.47
C ALA A 136 6.35 27.52 -4.80
N SER A 137 6.32 27.22 -3.50
CA SER A 137 7.47 26.67 -2.77
C SER A 137 7.92 25.29 -3.28
N ALA A 138 7.05 24.57 -3.98
CA ALA A 138 7.36 23.27 -4.59
C ALA A 138 8.08 23.38 -5.93
N ILE A 139 8.24 24.60 -6.47
CA ILE A 139 8.85 24.82 -7.77
C ILE A 139 10.29 25.31 -7.58
N ASP A 140 11.24 24.52 -8.06
CA ASP A 140 12.64 24.92 -8.14
C ASP A 140 12.82 25.91 -9.29
N SER A 141 13.09 27.17 -8.96
CA SER A 141 13.29 28.25 -9.93
C SER A 141 14.43 27.98 -10.91
N THR A 142 15.40 27.12 -10.56
CA THR A 142 16.52 26.75 -11.45
C THR A 142 16.09 25.83 -12.60
N LEU A 143 14.89 25.23 -12.51
CA LEU A 143 14.34 24.27 -13.48
C LEU A 143 13.24 24.87 -14.36
N ILE A 144 13.03 26.20 -14.28
CA ILE A 144 11.99 26.92 -15.03
C ILE A 144 12.63 27.73 -16.15
N SER A 145 12.10 27.57 -17.36
CA SER A 145 12.34 28.49 -18.46
C SER A 145 11.12 29.41 -18.61
N VAL A 146 11.31 30.72 -18.43
CA VAL A 146 10.21 31.70 -18.49
C VAL A 146 10.15 32.37 -19.86
N LYS A 147 8.94 32.47 -20.43
CA LYS A 147 8.65 33.23 -21.65
C LYS A 147 7.36 34.04 -21.45
N ASP A 148 7.47 35.35 -21.54
CA ASP A 148 6.35 36.30 -21.44
C ASP A 148 5.49 36.11 -20.17
N GLU A 149 4.33 35.46 -20.31
CA GLU A 149 3.28 35.29 -19.27
C GLU A 149 3.25 33.86 -18.69
N PHE A 150 4.15 32.97 -19.11
CA PHE A 150 4.20 31.59 -18.65
C PHE A 150 5.63 31.10 -18.38
N GLY A 151 5.73 30.02 -17.60
CA GLY A 151 6.94 29.27 -17.37
C GLY A 151 6.79 27.82 -17.82
N LEU A 152 7.89 27.20 -18.23
CA LEU A 152 7.97 25.78 -18.49
C LEU A 152 8.89 25.13 -17.45
N TYR A 153 8.31 24.34 -16.55
CA TYR A 153 9.00 23.69 -15.45
C TYR A 153 9.36 22.24 -15.79
N SER A 154 10.65 21.93 -15.86
CA SER A 154 11.14 20.57 -16.19
C SER A 154 11.11 19.58 -15.01
N GLY A 155 10.67 20.02 -13.83
CA GLY A 155 10.60 19.19 -12.63
C GLY A 155 9.28 18.45 -12.46
N ILE A 156 9.10 17.87 -11.28
CA ILE A 156 7.90 17.15 -10.84
C ILE A 156 7.39 17.85 -9.58
N ILE A 157 6.08 17.80 -9.35
CA ILE A 157 5.42 18.39 -8.18
C ILE A 157 4.59 17.30 -7.50
N PRO A 158 4.74 17.02 -6.20
CA PRO A 158 3.90 16.01 -5.57
C PRO A 158 2.46 16.52 -5.42
N VAL A 159 1.46 15.63 -5.48
CA VAL A 159 0.04 16.05 -5.37
C VAL A 159 -0.31 16.65 -4.01
N SER A 160 0.52 16.37 -3.00
CA SER A 160 0.49 17.04 -1.69
C SER A 160 0.61 18.56 -1.82
N ARG A 161 1.21 19.10 -2.88
CA ARG A 161 1.43 20.55 -3.09
C ARG A 161 0.33 21.25 -3.88
N ILE A 162 -0.74 20.53 -4.22
CA ILE A 162 -1.96 21.13 -4.78
C ILE A 162 -2.69 21.85 -3.66
N ARG A 163 -2.86 23.18 -3.82
CA ARG A 163 -3.63 24.02 -2.88
C ARG A 163 -5.12 23.93 -3.15
N LYS A 164 -5.51 24.02 -4.43
CA LYS A 164 -6.89 24.01 -4.90
C LYS A 164 -6.99 23.53 -6.34
N LEU A 165 -8.12 22.95 -6.69
CA LEU A 165 -8.54 22.63 -8.04
C LEU A 165 -9.75 23.50 -8.39
N PHE A 166 -9.65 24.34 -9.39
CA PHE A 166 -10.76 25.16 -9.86
C PHE A 166 -11.43 24.52 -11.06
N VAL A 167 -12.76 24.40 -11.00
CA VAL A 167 -13.62 23.95 -12.10
C VAL A 167 -14.64 25.02 -12.45
N GLN A 168 -15.19 24.97 -13.66
CA GLN A 168 -16.17 25.98 -14.08
C GLN A 168 -17.54 25.81 -13.41
N ASP A 169 -17.97 24.56 -13.17
CA ASP A 169 -19.32 24.27 -12.67
C ASP A 169 -19.38 23.05 -11.74
N ILE A 170 -20.52 22.93 -11.04
CA ILE A 170 -20.79 21.87 -10.06
C ILE A 170 -20.86 20.48 -10.71
N GLU A 171 -21.33 20.40 -11.96
CA GLU A 171 -21.43 19.13 -12.70
C GLU A 171 -20.04 18.56 -12.96
N THR A 172 -19.10 19.40 -13.39
CA THR A 172 -17.70 19.05 -13.62
C THR A 172 -17.01 18.64 -12.32
N LYS A 173 -17.27 19.34 -11.20
CA LYS A 173 -16.82 18.91 -9.86
C LYS A 173 -17.30 17.50 -9.55
N LYS A 174 -18.61 17.25 -9.65
CA LYS A 174 -19.21 15.95 -9.33
C LYS A 174 -18.65 14.84 -10.22
N LYS A 175 -18.61 15.06 -11.53
CA LYS A 175 -18.07 14.10 -12.50
C LYS A 175 -16.60 13.77 -12.23
N THR A 176 -15.79 14.76 -11.88
CA THR A 176 -14.37 14.54 -11.56
C THR A 176 -14.21 13.64 -10.32
N LEU A 177 -15.02 13.88 -9.28
CA LEU A 177 -15.03 13.03 -8.08
C LEU A 177 -15.49 11.61 -8.41
N ASP A 178 -16.60 11.45 -9.14
CA ASP A 178 -17.13 10.15 -9.53
C ASP A 178 -16.14 9.37 -10.40
N ASP A 179 -15.57 10.01 -11.43
CA ASP A 179 -14.58 9.40 -12.33
C ASP A 179 -13.32 8.98 -11.58
N SER A 180 -12.87 9.76 -10.59
CA SER A 180 -11.71 9.42 -9.75
C SER A 180 -11.92 8.13 -8.96
N LEU A 181 -13.13 7.91 -8.46
CA LEU A 181 -13.51 6.72 -7.70
C LEU A 181 -13.71 5.50 -8.60
N ILE A 182 -14.38 5.67 -9.74
CA ILE A 182 -14.68 4.58 -10.69
C ILE A 182 -13.40 4.05 -11.36
N ARG A 183 -12.45 4.93 -11.66
CA ARG A 183 -11.21 4.59 -12.38
C ARG A 183 -10.04 4.25 -11.47
N ASP A 184 -10.26 4.16 -10.16
CA ASP A 184 -9.19 3.96 -9.16
C ASP A 184 -8.04 4.97 -9.30
N ALA A 185 -8.35 6.20 -9.71
CA ALA A 185 -7.38 7.21 -10.08
C ALA A 185 -6.81 8.00 -8.89
N GLY A 186 -6.94 7.49 -7.67
CA GLY A 186 -6.69 8.23 -6.44
C GLY A 186 -7.97 8.87 -5.88
N ILE A 187 -7.88 9.30 -4.62
CA ILE A 187 -8.97 9.95 -3.90
C ILE A 187 -8.70 11.46 -3.91
N ILE A 188 -9.65 12.23 -4.42
CA ILE A 188 -9.58 13.69 -4.46
C ILE A 188 -10.55 14.23 -3.39
N PRO A 189 -10.07 14.93 -2.34
CA PRO A 189 -10.96 15.55 -1.37
C PRO A 189 -11.90 16.53 -2.05
N GLU A 190 -13.20 16.47 -1.70
CA GLU A 190 -14.17 17.44 -2.20
C GLU A 190 -13.79 18.88 -1.83
N THR A 191 -13.16 19.06 -0.65
CA THR A 191 -12.67 20.34 -0.15
C THR A 191 -11.53 20.92 -0.98
N LEU A 192 -10.84 20.10 -1.77
CA LEU A 192 -9.80 20.52 -2.69
C LEU A 192 -10.37 21.15 -3.96
N ILE A 193 -11.62 20.81 -4.33
CA ILE A 193 -12.27 21.30 -5.56
C ILE A 193 -13.21 22.47 -5.27
N GLU A 194 -12.95 23.58 -5.96
CA GLU A 194 -13.70 24.83 -5.89
C GLU A 194 -14.36 25.15 -7.24
N VAL A 195 -15.59 25.64 -7.19
CA VAL A 195 -16.37 25.98 -8.39
C VAL A 195 -16.24 27.48 -8.66
N GLY A 196 -15.91 27.82 -9.89
CA GLY A 196 -15.59 29.18 -10.35
C GLY A 196 -14.09 29.45 -10.30
N TYR A 197 -13.57 30.13 -11.32
CA TYR A 197 -12.19 30.60 -11.31
C TYR A 197 -12.06 31.85 -10.43
N PRO A 198 -10.89 32.09 -9.81
CA PRO A 198 -10.62 33.35 -9.13
C PRO A 198 -10.86 34.55 -10.06
N SER A 199 -11.58 35.57 -9.55
CA SER A 199 -12.08 36.69 -10.35
C SER A 199 -10.99 37.60 -10.93
N ASN A 200 -9.76 37.49 -10.43
CA ASN A 200 -8.60 38.28 -10.82
C ASN A 200 -7.69 37.58 -11.84
N LEU A 201 -8.03 36.40 -12.35
CA LEU A 201 -7.20 35.72 -13.35
C LEU A 201 -7.36 36.31 -14.75
N SER A 202 -6.25 36.65 -15.38
CA SER A 202 -6.20 37.04 -16.79
C SER A 202 -6.06 35.82 -17.70
N LYS A 203 -6.66 35.91 -18.88
CA LYS A 203 -6.38 34.95 -19.96
C LYS A 203 -4.96 35.19 -20.48
N ILE A 204 -4.18 34.13 -20.62
CA ILE A 204 -2.82 34.17 -21.16
C ILE A 204 -2.77 33.51 -22.53
N THR A 205 -1.78 33.89 -23.31
CA THR A 205 -1.38 33.19 -24.54
C THR A 205 -0.06 32.47 -24.29
N TYR A 206 0.08 31.28 -24.86
CA TYR A 206 1.34 30.53 -24.79
C TYR A 206 1.69 29.98 -26.16
N ASP A 207 2.98 29.87 -26.42
CA ASP A 207 3.54 29.28 -27.63
C ASP A 207 4.34 28.02 -27.25
N GLU A 208 4.75 27.27 -28.28
CA GLU A 208 5.74 26.21 -28.12
C GLU A 208 7.07 26.77 -27.60
N LEU A 209 7.58 26.16 -26.53
CA LEU A 209 8.85 26.48 -25.90
C LEU A 209 9.64 25.20 -25.73
N ASN A 210 10.79 25.12 -26.38
CA ASN A 210 11.66 23.96 -26.23
C ASN A 210 12.50 24.07 -24.94
N ILE A 211 12.38 23.06 -24.09
CA ILE A 211 13.25 22.82 -22.94
C ILE A 211 13.93 21.46 -23.08
N SER A 212 15.17 21.37 -22.62
CA SER A 212 15.89 20.09 -22.61
C SER A 212 15.16 19.08 -21.71
N PRO A 213 14.86 17.87 -22.21
CA PRO A 213 14.20 16.86 -21.40
C PRO A 213 15.11 16.43 -20.26
N LYS A 214 14.53 16.32 -19.06
CA LYS A 214 15.17 15.65 -17.93
C LYS A 214 14.95 14.14 -18.06
N THR A 215 15.80 13.31 -17.46
CA THR A 215 15.53 11.87 -17.35
C THR A 215 14.93 11.62 -15.98
N LEU A 216 13.64 11.26 -15.94
CA LEU A 216 12.85 11.14 -14.71
C LEU A 216 12.16 9.78 -14.56
N GLU A 217 12.26 8.92 -15.57
CA GLU A 217 11.56 7.64 -15.67
C GLU A 217 11.89 6.70 -14.50
N SER A 218 13.18 6.56 -14.19
CA SER A 218 13.64 5.70 -13.08
C SER A 218 13.18 6.22 -11.73
N LYS A 219 13.21 7.55 -11.53
CA LYS A 219 12.74 8.21 -10.30
C LYS A 219 11.23 8.10 -10.14
N LEU A 220 10.45 8.35 -11.20
CA LEU A 220 8.99 8.16 -11.19
C LEU A 220 8.62 6.72 -10.84
N LYS A 221 9.35 5.75 -11.39
CA LYS A 221 9.17 4.33 -11.08
C LYS A 221 9.52 4.00 -9.63
N GLN A 222 10.61 4.55 -9.10
CA GLN A 222 10.98 4.38 -7.69
C GLN A 222 9.94 4.99 -6.74
N PHE A 223 9.48 6.22 -7.03
CA PHE A 223 8.43 6.89 -6.28
C PHE A 223 7.13 6.08 -6.24
N ASP A 224 6.67 5.62 -7.40
CA ASP A 224 5.49 4.76 -7.55
C ASP A 224 5.57 3.50 -6.69
N LYS A 225 6.72 2.81 -6.70
CA LYS A 225 6.91 1.57 -5.94
C LYS A 225 6.95 1.79 -4.43
N ILE A 226 7.68 2.80 -3.96
CA ILE A 226 7.77 3.11 -2.52
C ILE A 226 6.40 3.53 -1.99
N LEU A 227 5.71 4.43 -2.69
CA LEU A 227 4.38 4.90 -2.30
C LEU A 227 3.35 3.77 -2.33
N GLY A 228 3.46 2.86 -3.31
CA GLY A 228 2.63 1.67 -3.41
C GLY A 228 2.78 0.72 -2.23
N LEU A 229 4.01 0.48 -1.77
CA LEU A 229 4.27 -0.32 -0.57
C LEU A 229 3.59 0.28 0.66
N ILE A 230 3.82 1.58 0.92
CA ILE A 230 3.34 2.23 2.15
C ILE A 230 1.82 2.27 2.18
N ALA A 231 1.18 2.70 1.07
CA ALA A 231 -0.27 2.71 0.91
C ALA A 231 -0.85 1.30 1.00
N GLY A 232 -0.22 0.35 0.31
CA GLY A 232 -0.73 -1.00 0.15
C GLY A 232 -0.66 -1.82 1.43
N ALA A 233 0.38 -1.65 2.24
CA ALA A 233 0.55 -2.37 3.51
C ALA A 233 -0.35 -1.85 4.64
N ARG A 234 -0.85 -0.61 4.54
CA ARG A 234 -1.57 0.11 5.60
C ARG A 234 -2.68 -0.70 6.28
N ASN A 235 -3.46 -1.44 5.49
CA ASN A 235 -4.65 -2.16 5.96
C ASN A 235 -4.38 -3.61 6.38
N PHE A 236 -3.12 -4.06 6.47
CA PHE A 236 -2.81 -5.47 6.73
C PHE A 236 -3.49 -6.05 7.98
N ASN A 237 -3.43 -5.34 9.12
CA ASN A 237 -4.08 -5.80 10.36
C ASN A 237 -5.61 -5.78 10.26
N LEU A 238 -6.18 -4.87 9.47
CA LEU A 238 -7.61 -4.82 9.23
C LEU A 238 -8.08 -6.02 8.41
N LEU A 239 -7.37 -6.34 7.32
CA LEU A 239 -7.63 -7.49 6.46
C LEU A 239 -7.51 -8.82 7.20
N THR A 240 -6.65 -8.88 8.21
CA THR A 240 -6.33 -10.11 8.94
C THR A 240 -6.95 -10.18 10.34
N TYR A 241 -7.81 -9.22 10.69
CA TYR A 241 -8.40 -9.12 12.03
C TYR A 241 -9.11 -10.41 12.44
N ASN A 242 -9.97 -10.95 11.58
CA ASN A 242 -10.78 -12.14 11.89
C ASN A 242 -9.92 -13.38 12.22
N GLN A 243 -8.69 -13.43 11.72
CA GLN A 243 -7.77 -14.54 11.98
C GLN A 243 -6.90 -14.31 13.22
N THR A 244 -6.49 -13.06 13.43
CA THR A 244 -5.46 -12.72 14.42
C THR A 244 -6.04 -12.21 15.74
N GLY A 245 -7.27 -11.68 15.71
CA GLY A 245 -7.87 -10.93 16.82
C GLY A 245 -7.14 -9.63 17.14
N LYS A 246 -6.31 -9.13 16.22
CA LYS A 246 -5.49 -7.92 16.40
C LYS A 246 -5.95 -6.85 15.43
N TYR A 247 -6.63 -5.84 15.95
CA TYR A 247 -7.03 -4.67 15.19
C TYR A 247 -5.95 -3.60 15.30
N LYS A 248 -5.54 -3.05 14.14
CA LYS A 248 -4.82 -1.79 14.05
C LYS A 248 -5.38 -0.97 12.90
N SER A 249 -5.59 0.33 13.09
CA SER A 249 -6.02 1.22 12.00
C SER A 249 -4.89 1.48 11.00
N LEU A 250 -3.63 1.37 11.44
CA LEU A 250 -2.43 1.40 10.59
C LEU A 250 -1.54 0.19 10.90
N SER A 251 -1.03 -0.45 9.87
CA SER A 251 -0.04 -1.53 9.97
C SER A 251 1.31 -1.03 10.49
N ASP A 252 1.98 -1.83 11.31
CA ASP A 252 3.33 -1.53 11.80
C ASP A 252 4.32 -1.47 10.64
N HIS A 253 4.19 -2.36 9.65
CA HIS A 253 5.07 -2.39 8.49
C HIS A 253 4.90 -1.19 7.56
N SER A 254 3.70 -0.58 7.51
CA SER A 254 3.52 0.71 6.83
C SER A 254 4.31 1.82 7.55
N LEU A 255 4.30 1.83 8.89
CA LEU A 255 5.07 2.79 9.70
C LEU A 255 6.58 2.53 9.61
N PHE A 256 7.05 1.29 9.72
CA PHE A 256 8.46 0.92 9.55
C PHE A 256 9.00 1.31 8.17
N ALA A 257 8.16 1.19 7.13
CA ALA A 257 8.51 1.62 5.80
C ALA A 257 8.74 3.14 5.73
N VAL A 258 7.85 3.95 6.32
CA VAL A 258 8.07 5.41 6.38
C VAL A 258 9.30 5.74 7.24
N GLN A 259 9.49 5.05 8.37
CA GLN A 259 10.65 5.22 9.26
C GLN A 259 11.99 4.86 8.60
N ALA A 260 11.99 4.01 7.57
CA ALA A 260 13.19 3.74 6.78
C ALA A 260 13.67 4.95 5.96
N ILE A 261 12.80 5.96 5.80
CA ILE A 261 13.09 7.23 5.11
C ILE A 261 13.29 8.35 6.13
N ASP A 262 12.37 8.48 7.08
CA ASP A 262 12.41 9.44 8.19
C ASP A 262 12.22 8.70 9.51
N GLU A 263 13.33 8.41 10.18
CA GLU A 263 13.33 7.63 11.42
C GLU A 263 12.40 8.22 12.47
N THR A 264 12.17 9.55 12.48
CA THR A 264 11.36 10.24 13.50
C THR A 264 9.85 10.05 13.32
N PHE A 265 9.42 9.56 12.16
CA PHE A 265 8.01 9.42 11.82
C PHE A 265 7.30 8.42 12.75
N ALA A 266 6.30 8.88 13.51
CA ALA A 266 5.46 8.05 14.38
C ALA A 266 6.25 7.16 15.38
N LYS A 267 7.42 7.60 15.85
CA LYS A 267 8.25 6.85 16.83
C LYS A 267 7.51 6.51 18.12
N GLU A 268 6.47 7.27 18.45
CA GLU A 268 5.60 7.04 19.60
C GLU A 268 4.73 5.76 19.48
N ILE A 269 4.61 5.17 18.27
CA ILE A 269 3.80 3.96 18.03
C ILE A 269 4.66 2.72 17.89
N VAL A 270 5.70 2.79 17.06
CA VAL A 270 6.60 1.68 16.76
C VAL A 270 8.05 2.14 16.83
N ASP A 271 8.88 1.30 17.45
CA ASP A 271 10.33 1.51 17.53
C ASP A 271 11.01 0.84 16.34
N SER A 272 11.83 1.58 15.60
CA SER A 272 12.23 1.27 14.22
C SER A 272 13.11 0.02 14.09
N GLY A 273 13.89 -0.32 15.12
CA GLY A 273 14.68 -1.56 15.23
C GLY A 273 15.37 -2.03 13.94
N ASN A 274 15.51 -3.35 13.76
CA ASN A 274 16.04 -3.95 12.52
C ASN A 274 14.99 -4.06 11.40
N LEU A 275 13.73 -3.67 11.66
CA LEU A 275 12.62 -3.83 10.71
C LEU A 275 12.65 -2.74 9.65
N SER A 276 13.05 -1.51 10.03
CA SER A 276 13.28 -0.40 9.10
C SER A 276 14.42 -0.69 8.11
N ASP A 277 15.44 -1.45 8.51
CA ASP A 277 16.57 -1.78 7.63
C ASP A 277 16.14 -2.56 6.38
N TYR A 278 15.19 -3.50 6.53
CA TYR A 278 14.63 -4.23 5.39
C TYR A 278 14.08 -3.28 4.33
N TYR A 279 13.29 -2.29 4.76
CA TYR A 279 12.69 -1.29 3.88
C TYR A 279 13.71 -0.31 3.32
N LYS A 280 14.68 0.10 4.14
CA LYS A 280 15.78 0.97 3.72
C LYS A 280 16.55 0.34 2.57
N TRP A 281 16.91 -0.93 2.67
CA TRP A 281 17.59 -1.67 1.60
C TRP A 281 16.71 -1.84 0.37
N LEU A 282 15.41 -2.12 0.53
CA LEU A 282 14.49 -2.23 -0.59
C LEU A 282 14.36 -0.91 -1.37
N PHE A 283 14.23 0.22 -0.65
CA PHE A 283 14.01 1.54 -1.26
C PHE A 283 15.24 2.12 -1.94
N THR A 284 16.42 1.84 -1.39
CA THR A 284 17.70 2.37 -1.91
C THR A 284 18.46 1.36 -2.76
N ASN A 285 17.95 0.14 -2.89
CA ASN A 285 18.63 -0.98 -3.52
C ASN A 285 20.04 -1.23 -2.96
N SER A 286 20.22 -1.02 -1.64
CA SER A 286 21.51 -1.08 -0.96
C SER A 286 21.64 -2.31 -0.05
N CYS A 287 21.09 -3.45 -0.48
CA CYS A 287 21.09 -4.67 0.32
C CYS A 287 22.53 -5.13 0.63
N PRO A 288 22.85 -5.47 1.90
CA PRO A 288 24.17 -6.00 2.26
C PRO A 288 24.56 -7.25 1.45
N ASN A 289 25.84 -7.35 1.08
CA ASN A 289 26.37 -8.43 0.25
C ASN A 289 26.25 -9.82 0.91
N ASP A 290 26.17 -9.88 2.24
CA ASP A 290 25.94 -11.12 3.00
C ASP A 290 24.48 -11.60 2.95
N ARG A 291 23.59 -10.88 2.26
CA ARG A 291 22.17 -11.22 2.07
C ARG A 291 21.81 -11.38 0.59
N PRO A 292 22.47 -12.30 -0.14
CA PRO A 292 22.33 -12.41 -1.59
C PRO A 292 20.90 -12.69 -2.07
N LEU A 293 20.12 -13.49 -1.32
CA LEU A 293 18.73 -13.78 -1.68
C LEU A 293 17.82 -12.56 -1.60
N LEU A 294 17.98 -11.73 -0.57
CA LEU A 294 17.22 -10.48 -0.45
C LEU A 294 17.67 -9.47 -1.50
N ASN A 295 18.98 -9.38 -1.77
CA ASN A 295 19.50 -8.51 -2.82
C ASN A 295 18.90 -8.87 -4.19
N TRP A 296 18.84 -10.16 -4.52
CA TRP A 296 18.19 -10.61 -5.76
C TRP A 296 16.72 -10.21 -5.81
N LEU A 297 15.97 -10.46 -4.72
CA LEU A 297 14.56 -10.09 -4.63
C LEU A 297 14.34 -8.60 -4.84
N PHE A 298 15.12 -7.77 -4.15
CA PHE A 298 14.98 -6.32 -4.23
C PHE A 298 15.25 -5.82 -5.64
N ASN A 299 16.31 -6.29 -6.29
CA ASN A 299 16.57 -5.98 -7.69
C ASN A 299 15.42 -6.43 -8.61
N ARG A 300 14.87 -7.64 -8.38
CA ARG A 300 13.83 -8.20 -9.23
C ARG A 300 12.49 -7.47 -9.12
N VAL A 301 12.10 -7.02 -7.92
CA VAL A 301 10.82 -6.32 -7.73
C VAL A 301 10.81 -4.90 -8.28
N TYR A 302 11.97 -4.35 -8.67
CA TYR A 302 12.00 -3.14 -9.49
C TYR A 302 11.52 -3.40 -10.92
N ASP A 303 11.57 -4.63 -11.45
CA ASP A 303 10.97 -4.91 -12.76
C ASP A 303 9.44 -5.06 -12.63
N TYR A 304 8.68 -4.48 -13.58
CA TYR A 304 7.22 -4.62 -13.65
C TYR A 304 6.79 -5.93 -14.31
N ALA A 305 7.72 -6.69 -14.89
CA ALA A 305 7.42 -8.00 -15.46
C ALA A 305 6.95 -9.00 -14.39
N ASN A 306 5.92 -9.78 -14.72
CA ASN A 306 5.35 -10.83 -13.88
C ASN A 306 6.41 -11.84 -13.42
N PHE A 307 6.21 -12.44 -12.25
CA PHE A 307 7.06 -13.55 -11.78
C PHE A 307 6.74 -14.87 -12.50
N THR A 308 7.79 -15.53 -13.01
CA THR A 308 7.73 -16.68 -13.92
C THR A 308 8.50 -17.89 -13.40
N ASP A 309 8.50 -18.98 -14.16
CA ASP A 309 9.34 -20.15 -13.87
C ASP A 309 10.83 -19.89 -14.13
N ALA A 310 11.17 -18.93 -15.00
CA ALA A 310 12.55 -18.49 -15.19
C ALA A 310 13.11 -17.88 -13.89
N ASP A 311 12.33 -17.00 -13.25
CA ASP A 311 12.65 -16.43 -11.93
C ASP A 311 12.82 -17.52 -10.87
N THR A 312 12.02 -18.59 -10.95
CA THR A 312 12.10 -19.74 -10.04
C THR A 312 13.41 -20.50 -10.22
N ASN A 313 13.84 -20.71 -11.46
CA ASN A 313 15.11 -21.38 -11.76
C ASN A 313 16.32 -20.53 -11.33
N GLU A 314 16.26 -19.21 -11.57
CA GLU A 314 17.34 -18.29 -11.18
C GLU A 314 17.49 -18.23 -9.66
N PHE A 315 16.37 -18.10 -8.94
CA PHE A 315 16.37 -18.04 -7.48
C PHE A 315 16.82 -19.36 -6.84
N GLU A 316 16.41 -20.52 -7.39
CA GLU A 316 16.92 -21.84 -6.95
C GLU A 316 18.43 -21.95 -7.16
N SER A 317 18.92 -21.57 -8.35
CA SER A 317 20.37 -21.59 -8.63
C SER A 317 21.16 -20.70 -7.67
N LEU A 318 20.60 -19.55 -7.28
CA LEU A 318 21.22 -18.67 -6.30
C LEU A 318 21.25 -19.30 -4.90
N CYS A 319 20.17 -19.95 -4.47
CA CYS A 319 20.11 -20.70 -3.21
C CYS A 319 21.21 -21.78 -3.14
N ASP A 320 21.40 -22.53 -4.24
CA ASP A 320 22.42 -23.57 -4.35
C ASP A 320 23.84 -22.98 -4.30
N LYS A 321 24.12 -21.94 -5.10
CA LYS A 321 25.46 -21.30 -5.17
C LYS A 321 25.89 -20.69 -3.84
N THR A 322 24.96 -20.16 -3.08
CA THR A 322 25.21 -19.47 -1.81
C THR A 322 25.17 -20.39 -0.60
N ASN A 323 24.85 -21.67 -0.80
CA ASN A 323 24.62 -22.64 0.29
C ASN A 323 23.67 -22.08 1.37
N SER A 324 22.57 -21.46 0.94
CA SER A 324 21.69 -20.66 1.82
C SER A 324 20.87 -21.50 2.82
N PHE A 325 20.78 -22.82 2.63
CA PHE A 325 19.93 -23.72 3.41
C PHE A 325 20.69 -25.00 3.79
N PRO A 326 21.76 -24.90 4.58
CA PRO A 326 22.57 -26.05 4.95
C PRO A 326 21.72 -27.05 5.75
N SER A 327 21.82 -28.33 5.41
CA SER A 327 21.03 -29.43 6.01
C SER A 327 19.52 -29.43 5.70
N GLU A 328 19.04 -28.50 4.88
CA GLU A 328 17.63 -28.39 4.46
C GLU A 328 17.45 -28.50 2.93
N GLU A 329 18.49 -28.89 2.20
CA GLU A 329 18.58 -28.83 0.73
C GLU A 329 17.48 -29.67 0.06
N LYS A 330 17.17 -30.84 0.62
CA LYS A 330 16.11 -31.71 0.10
C LYS A 330 14.72 -31.07 0.23
N GLN A 331 14.47 -30.39 1.34
CA GLN A 331 13.19 -29.69 1.57
C GLN A 331 13.06 -28.51 0.62
N VAL A 332 14.13 -27.74 0.44
CA VAL A 332 14.18 -26.60 -0.48
C VAL A 332 13.97 -27.03 -1.94
N LYS A 333 14.58 -28.14 -2.39
CA LYS A 333 14.33 -28.70 -3.73
C LYS A 333 12.86 -29.10 -3.94
N ASN A 334 12.22 -29.67 -2.91
CA ASN A 334 10.80 -29.99 -2.97
C ASN A 334 9.94 -28.72 -3.08
N ILE A 335 10.28 -27.67 -2.33
CA ILE A 335 9.63 -26.36 -2.40
C ILE A 335 9.71 -25.78 -3.82
N PHE A 336 10.89 -25.75 -4.44
CA PHE A 336 11.05 -25.25 -5.81
C PHE A 336 10.34 -26.11 -6.86
N SER A 337 10.31 -27.44 -6.68
CA SER A 337 9.52 -28.34 -7.52
C SER A 337 8.02 -28.02 -7.44
N ALA A 338 7.50 -27.80 -6.22
CA ALA A 338 6.11 -27.42 -6.00
C ALA A 338 5.79 -26.00 -6.51
N LEU A 339 6.74 -25.05 -6.45
CA LEU A 339 6.55 -23.69 -6.95
C LEU A 339 6.30 -23.63 -8.47
N ARG A 340 6.88 -24.56 -9.23
CA ARG A 340 6.67 -24.69 -10.69
C ARG A 340 5.29 -25.24 -11.04
N LYS A 341 4.65 -25.96 -10.11
CA LYS A 341 3.33 -26.57 -10.32
C LYS A 341 2.23 -25.67 -9.81
N SER A 342 1.36 -25.19 -10.69
CA SER A 342 0.28 -24.24 -10.36
C SER A 342 -0.60 -24.66 -9.18
N LEU A 343 -0.95 -25.96 -9.08
CA LEU A 343 -1.82 -26.49 -8.02
C LEU A 343 -1.13 -26.67 -6.65
N GLU A 344 0.19 -26.82 -6.64
CA GLU A 344 0.97 -27.07 -5.42
C GLU A 344 1.60 -25.78 -4.86
N ARG A 345 1.74 -24.74 -5.70
CA ARG A 345 2.46 -23.49 -5.39
C ARG A 345 2.01 -22.79 -4.11
N LYS A 346 0.73 -22.86 -3.75
CA LYS A 346 0.22 -22.22 -2.51
C LYS A 346 0.58 -23.00 -1.24
N LYS A 347 0.75 -24.32 -1.35
CA LYS A 347 1.03 -25.19 -0.19
C LYS A 347 2.44 -24.95 0.37
N VAL A 348 3.37 -24.54 -0.49
CA VAL A 348 4.78 -24.31 -0.13
C VAL A 348 4.97 -23.26 0.97
N MET A 349 4.03 -22.32 1.12
CA MET A 349 4.11 -21.30 2.17
C MET A 349 4.13 -21.94 3.56
N THR A 350 3.47 -23.08 3.74
CA THR A 350 3.48 -23.84 5.01
C THR A 350 4.79 -24.57 5.19
N ASP A 351 5.33 -25.16 4.11
CA ASP A 351 6.60 -25.91 4.14
C ASP A 351 7.78 -24.99 4.50
N ILE A 352 7.80 -23.77 3.96
CA ILE A 352 8.82 -22.75 4.26
C ILE A 352 8.82 -22.36 5.74
N LEU A 353 7.65 -22.36 6.41
CA LEU A 353 7.56 -22.05 7.84
C LEU A 353 8.16 -23.15 8.74
N GLY A 354 8.32 -24.36 8.22
CA GLY A 354 8.99 -25.47 8.91
C GLY A 354 10.51 -25.36 8.91
N LEU A 355 11.08 -24.55 8.02
CA LEU A 355 12.53 -24.38 7.88
C LEU A 355 13.12 -23.59 9.06
N GLN A 356 14.27 -24.03 9.54
CA GLN A 356 15.02 -23.40 10.63
C GLN A 356 16.01 -22.33 10.12
N SER A 357 16.29 -22.30 8.83
CA SER A 357 17.21 -21.33 8.24
C SER A 357 16.81 -19.86 8.50
N LYS A 358 17.83 -19.00 8.66
CA LYS A 358 17.65 -17.54 8.70
C LYS A 358 17.18 -16.98 7.36
N ASN A 359 17.39 -17.72 6.27
CA ASN A 359 17.02 -17.34 4.90
C ASN A 359 15.55 -17.64 4.56
N SER A 360 14.79 -18.25 5.46
CA SER A 360 13.37 -18.59 5.25
C SER A 360 12.50 -17.36 4.94
N LEU A 361 12.85 -16.18 5.45
CA LEU A 361 12.16 -14.93 5.08
C LEU A 361 12.25 -14.66 3.57
N ALA A 362 13.47 -14.71 3.00
CA ALA A 362 13.67 -14.44 1.59
C ALA A 362 12.93 -15.46 0.71
N LEU A 363 13.02 -16.75 1.04
CA LEU A 363 12.28 -17.79 0.33
C LEU A 363 10.76 -17.62 0.45
N TYR A 364 10.26 -17.20 1.61
CA TYR A 364 8.84 -16.91 1.81
C TYR A 364 8.37 -15.73 0.95
N VAL A 365 9.12 -14.62 0.94
CA VAL A 365 8.82 -13.45 0.10
C VAL A 365 8.85 -13.83 -1.38
N PHE A 366 9.86 -14.60 -1.82
CA PHE A 366 9.94 -15.12 -3.18
C PHE A 366 8.71 -15.96 -3.54
N ALA A 367 8.35 -16.94 -2.71
CA ALA A 367 7.22 -17.81 -2.96
C ALA A 367 5.89 -17.03 -3.02
N TYR A 368 5.75 -15.99 -2.19
CA TYR A 368 4.58 -15.11 -2.23
C TYR A 368 4.52 -14.30 -3.54
N LEU A 369 5.64 -13.70 -3.96
CA LEU A 369 5.74 -12.99 -5.25
C LEU A 369 5.52 -13.95 -6.44
N ARG A 370 5.98 -15.20 -6.36
CA ARG A 370 5.73 -16.19 -7.41
C ARG A 370 4.26 -16.57 -7.53
N ASN A 371 3.52 -16.56 -6.42
CA ASN A 371 2.07 -16.81 -6.38
C ASN A 371 1.27 -15.61 -6.91
N PHE A 372 1.70 -14.40 -6.58
CA PHE A 372 0.84 -13.21 -6.64
C PHE A 372 1.39 -12.02 -7.46
N GLY A 373 2.67 -12.03 -7.80
CA GLY A 373 3.37 -10.99 -8.56
C GLY A 373 2.99 -11.01 -10.04
N THR A 374 1.72 -10.70 -10.33
CA THR A 374 1.18 -10.53 -11.68
C THR A 374 0.44 -9.20 -11.79
N SER A 375 0.72 -8.43 -12.84
CA SER A 375 0.07 -7.14 -13.10
C SER A 375 -1.42 -7.25 -13.46
N GLN A 376 -1.92 -8.46 -13.73
CA GLN A 376 -3.28 -8.66 -14.23
C GLN A 376 -4.34 -8.56 -13.13
N ASN A 377 -4.02 -9.00 -11.90
CA ASN A 377 -4.98 -9.10 -10.79
C ASN A 377 -4.32 -8.66 -9.47
N PRO A 378 -3.96 -7.37 -9.31
CA PRO A 378 -3.29 -6.86 -8.11
C PRO A 378 -4.17 -6.96 -6.84
N GLU A 379 -5.48 -7.18 -6.96
CA GLU A 379 -6.42 -7.35 -5.86
C GLU A 379 -6.49 -8.78 -5.30
N LEU A 380 -6.17 -9.80 -6.10
CA LEU A 380 -6.24 -11.20 -5.69
C LEU A 380 -5.52 -11.51 -4.35
N PRO A 381 -4.30 -10.99 -4.10
CA PRO A 381 -3.57 -11.27 -2.87
C PRO A 381 -4.29 -10.73 -1.63
N ARG A 382 -5.05 -9.63 -1.77
CA ARG A 382 -5.83 -9.00 -0.69
C ARG A 382 -7.02 -9.86 -0.32
N VAL A 383 -7.74 -10.37 -1.32
CA VAL A 383 -8.86 -11.30 -1.13
C VAL A 383 -8.38 -12.60 -0.49
N GLU A 384 -7.24 -13.12 -0.93
CA GLU A 384 -6.67 -14.34 -0.36
C GLU A 384 -6.13 -14.14 1.05
N LEU A 385 -5.57 -12.97 1.37
CA LEU A 385 -5.03 -12.66 2.69
C LEU A 385 -6.07 -12.85 3.79
N ILE A 386 -7.33 -12.49 3.53
CA ILE A 386 -8.48 -12.63 4.45
C ILE A 386 -8.71 -14.09 4.85
N ASN A 387 -8.36 -15.05 3.98
CA ASN A 387 -8.57 -16.49 4.22
C ASN A 387 -7.27 -17.26 4.50
N SER A 388 -6.10 -16.65 4.26
CA SER A 388 -4.80 -17.30 4.42
C SER A 388 -4.21 -17.11 5.81
N LYS A 389 -3.63 -18.16 6.40
CA LYS A 389 -3.01 -18.11 7.73
C LYS A 389 -1.87 -17.07 7.82
N VAL A 390 -2.06 -16.04 8.64
CA VAL A 390 -1.02 -15.05 8.96
C VAL A 390 0.10 -15.67 9.80
N ASN A 391 1.34 -15.30 9.47
CA ASN A 391 2.54 -15.66 10.21
C ASN A 391 3.55 -14.50 10.21
N LYS A 392 4.73 -14.73 10.82
CA LYS A 392 5.80 -13.72 10.99
C LYS A 392 6.37 -13.13 9.70
N PHE A 393 6.18 -13.76 8.54
CA PHE A 393 6.67 -13.29 7.24
C PHE A 393 5.58 -12.69 6.35
N SER A 394 4.30 -12.87 6.70
CA SER A 394 3.17 -12.47 5.86
C SER A 394 3.18 -10.98 5.55
N GLU A 395 3.48 -10.13 6.52
CA GLU A 395 3.42 -8.68 6.35
C GLU A 395 4.59 -8.15 5.51
N TYR A 396 5.78 -8.75 5.63
CA TYR A 396 6.92 -8.48 4.72
C TYR A 396 6.59 -8.85 3.28
N ALA A 397 6.05 -10.04 3.07
CA ALA A 397 5.70 -10.54 1.75
C ALA A 397 4.60 -9.68 1.11
N PHE A 398 3.58 -9.32 1.89
CA PHE A 398 2.51 -8.44 1.45
C PHE A 398 3.01 -7.02 1.13
N ALA A 399 3.86 -6.42 1.97
CA ALA A 399 4.45 -5.12 1.71
C ALA A 399 5.31 -5.14 0.43
N THR A 400 6.17 -6.14 0.28
CA THR A 400 7.05 -6.30 -0.90
C THR A 400 6.25 -6.52 -2.18
N LEU A 401 5.12 -7.22 -2.10
CA LEU A 401 4.22 -7.38 -3.24
C LEU A 401 3.55 -6.04 -3.64
N ASN A 402 3.14 -5.22 -2.67
CA ASN A 402 2.62 -3.88 -2.96
C ASN A 402 3.71 -2.94 -3.52
N PHE A 403 4.99 -3.14 -3.15
CA PHE A 403 6.12 -2.49 -3.82
C PHE A 403 6.25 -2.91 -5.28
N PHE A 404 6.08 -4.21 -5.58
CA PHE A 404 6.10 -4.73 -6.94
C PHE A 404 5.01 -4.08 -7.81
N PHE A 405 3.76 -4.01 -7.32
CA PHE A 405 2.64 -3.39 -8.04
C PHE A 405 2.82 -1.89 -8.25
N GLY A 406 3.31 -1.18 -7.21
CA GLY A 406 3.38 0.27 -7.21
C GLY A 406 2.02 0.94 -7.03
N TYR A 407 2.04 2.22 -6.70
CA TYR A 407 0.87 3.02 -6.31
C TYR A 407 -0.16 3.13 -7.43
N LYS A 408 0.28 3.32 -8.67
CA LYS A 408 -0.58 3.45 -9.86
C LYS A 408 -1.51 2.25 -10.05
N GLN A 409 -1.06 1.04 -9.74
CA GLN A 409 -1.83 -0.19 -9.92
C GLN A 409 -2.78 -0.50 -8.75
N LEU A 410 -2.63 0.18 -7.62
CA LEU A 410 -3.52 -0.04 -6.47
C LEU A 410 -4.91 0.54 -6.73
N ARG A 411 -5.92 -0.13 -6.20
CA ARG A 411 -7.28 0.41 -6.12
C ARG A 411 -7.37 1.53 -5.09
N ASN A 412 -8.41 2.35 -5.17
CA ASN A 412 -8.66 3.40 -4.18
C ASN A 412 -8.98 2.83 -2.79
N SER A 413 -9.68 1.70 -2.73
CA SER A 413 -10.17 1.09 -1.49
C SER A 413 -10.18 -0.43 -1.56
N GLU A 414 -10.17 -1.08 -0.40
CA GLU A 414 -10.42 -2.52 -0.30
C GLU A 414 -11.85 -2.87 -0.74
N ASP A 415 -12.06 -4.15 -1.06
CA ASP A 415 -13.40 -4.70 -1.13
C ASP A 415 -14.10 -4.68 0.24
N ARG A 416 -15.42 -4.89 0.24
CA ARG A 416 -16.23 -4.81 1.46
C ARG A 416 -15.68 -5.74 2.54
N LEU A 417 -15.20 -5.15 3.64
CA LEU A 417 -14.62 -5.91 4.75
C LEU A 417 -15.67 -6.18 5.81
N THR A 418 -15.74 -7.43 6.28
CA THR A 418 -16.64 -7.84 7.36
C THR A 418 -15.81 -8.30 8.55
N ILE A 419 -15.89 -7.58 9.67
CA ILE A 419 -15.36 -8.03 10.96
C ILE A 419 -16.44 -8.86 11.67
N PHE A 420 -16.14 -10.09 12.08
CA PHE A 420 -17.15 -10.93 12.75
C PHE A 420 -17.35 -10.61 14.24
N ASP A 421 -16.39 -9.92 14.85
CA ASP A 421 -16.46 -9.51 16.25
C ASP A 421 -17.42 -8.34 16.45
N ASP A 422 -18.61 -8.63 16.99
CA ASP A 422 -19.65 -7.63 17.24
C ASP A 422 -19.25 -6.60 18.31
N THR A 423 -18.32 -6.95 19.21
CA THR A 423 -17.77 -6.01 20.18
C THR A 423 -16.97 -4.94 19.44
N ILE A 424 -16.05 -5.36 18.55
CA ILE A 424 -15.27 -4.41 17.75
C ILE A 424 -16.16 -3.55 16.85
N LYS A 425 -17.17 -4.12 16.19
CA LYS A 425 -18.12 -3.34 15.38
C LYS A 425 -18.83 -2.24 16.17
N LYS A 426 -19.13 -2.49 17.45
CA LYS A 426 -19.83 -1.53 18.32
C LYS A 426 -18.94 -0.38 18.75
N PHE A 427 -17.66 -0.65 19.04
CA PHE A 427 -16.73 0.34 19.59
C PHE A 427 -15.84 1.02 18.55
N ILE A 428 -15.62 0.39 17.39
CA ILE A 428 -14.84 0.93 16.29
C ILE A 428 -15.74 1.15 15.09
N LYS A 429 -15.73 2.38 14.55
CA LYS A 429 -16.35 2.68 13.26
C LYS A 429 -15.44 2.16 12.13
N VAL A 430 -15.50 0.86 11.89
CA VAL A 430 -14.73 0.23 10.81
C VAL A 430 -15.30 0.67 9.47
N PRO A 431 -14.49 1.26 8.57
CA PRO A 431 -14.97 1.64 7.26
C PRO A 431 -15.37 0.39 6.47
N ILE A 432 -16.52 0.46 5.78
CA ILE A 432 -17.04 -0.66 4.97
C ILE A 432 -16.06 -0.97 3.83
N LYS A 433 -15.49 0.07 3.22
CA LYS A 433 -14.44 0.01 2.21
C LYS A 433 -13.25 0.84 2.69
N PRO A 434 -12.34 0.25 3.47
CA PRO A 434 -11.13 0.92 3.92
C PRO A 434 -10.34 1.47 2.74
N THR A 435 -9.83 2.69 2.84
CA THR A 435 -9.06 3.31 1.76
C THR A 435 -7.67 2.69 1.68
N ILE A 436 -7.14 2.50 0.47
CA ILE A 436 -5.77 2.05 0.22
C ILE A 436 -4.92 3.26 -0.16
N LYS A 437 -5.37 4.02 -1.18
CA LYS A 437 -4.73 5.26 -1.59
C LYS A 437 -4.89 6.35 -0.53
N PHE A 438 -4.01 7.34 -0.58
CA PHE A 438 -4.04 8.47 0.34
C PHE A 438 -5.24 9.37 0.01
N GLU A 439 -5.95 9.79 1.05
CA GLU A 439 -7.18 10.57 0.90
C GLU A 439 -6.89 12.06 0.77
N LEU A 440 -5.68 12.51 1.14
CA LEU A 440 -5.26 13.91 1.17
C LEU A 440 -6.15 14.75 2.09
N THR A 441 -6.62 14.15 3.18
CA THR A 441 -7.49 14.81 4.17
C THR A 441 -6.76 15.13 5.46
N THR A 442 -5.70 14.38 5.80
CA THR A 442 -4.96 14.52 7.06
C THR A 442 -3.50 14.84 6.78
N GLU A 443 -2.83 15.54 7.70
CA GLU A 443 -1.39 15.86 7.60
C GLU A 443 -0.53 14.60 7.41
N PHE A 444 -0.95 13.46 7.97
CA PHE A 444 -0.35 12.15 7.78
C PHE A 444 -0.20 11.77 6.29
N ASP A 445 -1.27 11.93 5.50
CA ASP A 445 -1.26 11.60 4.07
C ASP A 445 -0.26 12.48 3.31
N TYR A 446 -0.29 13.78 3.58
CA TYR A 446 0.60 14.76 2.96
C TYR A 446 2.07 14.50 3.31
N ARG A 447 2.37 14.27 4.60
CA ARG A 447 3.73 13.99 5.08
C ARG A 447 4.31 12.73 4.44
N ILE A 448 3.53 11.65 4.30
CA ILE A 448 4.04 10.44 3.66
C ILE A 448 4.42 10.70 2.20
N ILE A 449 3.54 11.36 1.44
CA ILE A 449 3.81 11.69 0.03
C ILE A 449 5.06 12.55 -0.09
N ASP A 450 5.18 13.60 0.73
CA ASP A 450 6.34 14.50 0.73
C ASP A 450 7.63 13.79 1.15
N THR A 451 7.59 12.94 2.19
CA THR A 451 8.76 12.17 2.65
C THR A 451 9.30 11.26 1.55
N VAL A 452 8.41 10.53 0.86
CA VAL A 452 8.79 9.67 -0.27
C VAL A 452 9.27 10.51 -1.46
N PHE A 453 8.62 11.65 -1.73
CA PHE A 453 9.00 12.55 -2.81
C PHE A 453 10.41 13.11 -2.59
N ASN A 454 10.69 13.60 -1.39
CA ASN A 454 11.97 14.18 -1.00
C ASN A 454 13.10 13.14 -1.11
N LEU A 455 12.86 11.90 -0.70
CA LEU A 455 13.82 10.80 -0.85
C LEU A 455 14.22 10.57 -2.31
N VAL A 456 13.24 10.49 -3.21
CA VAL A 456 13.46 10.05 -4.59
C VAL A 456 13.96 11.19 -5.49
N PHE A 457 13.41 12.39 -5.31
CA PHE A 457 13.72 13.53 -6.17
C PHE A 457 14.82 14.42 -5.60
N GLY A 458 15.13 14.33 -4.31
CA GLY A 458 16.16 15.14 -3.65
C GLY A 458 15.76 16.61 -3.47
N ILE A 459 14.48 16.92 -3.71
CA ILE A 459 13.91 18.25 -3.54
C ILE A 459 13.42 18.31 -2.10
N LYS A 460 13.99 19.18 -1.26
CA LYS A 460 13.41 19.43 0.07
C LYS A 460 12.17 20.28 -0.12
N THR A 461 11.01 19.64 -0.08
CA THR A 461 9.77 20.39 0.05
C THR A 461 9.75 21.01 1.45
N ASN A 462 9.64 22.36 1.53
CA ASN A 462 9.58 23.09 2.79
C ASN A 462 8.39 22.64 3.64
N ASP A 463 8.36 23.04 4.92
CA ASP A 463 7.25 22.78 5.85
C ASP A 463 5.91 22.89 5.11
N LEU A 464 5.07 21.86 5.30
CA LEU A 464 3.69 21.82 4.80
C LEU A 464 3.04 23.16 5.07
N ALA A 465 2.91 24.00 4.03
CA ALA A 465 2.27 25.30 4.15
C ALA A 465 0.86 25.01 4.68
N ILE A 466 0.61 25.38 5.95
CA ILE A 466 -0.52 24.94 6.76
C ILE A 466 -1.80 25.04 5.93
N TYR A 467 -2.25 23.92 5.36
CA TYR A 467 -3.45 23.91 4.54
C TYR A 467 -4.63 24.18 5.46
N LYS A 468 -5.45 25.18 5.14
CA LYS A 468 -6.61 25.59 5.95
C LYS A 468 -7.66 24.49 6.15
N ASN A 469 -7.55 23.36 5.42
CA ASN A 469 -8.55 22.29 5.36
C ASN A 469 -8.00 20.91 5.78
N ILE A 470 -6.86 20.83 6.48
CA ILE A 470 -6.39 19.55 7.05
C ILE A 470 -7.36 19.14 8.16
N LEU A 471 -7.95 17.96 8.00
CA LEU A 471 -8.74 17.31 9.02
C LEU A 471 -7.82 16.71 10.08
N VAL A 472 -8.23 16.87 11.33
CA VAL A 472 -7.77 16.07 12.46
C VAL A 472 -8.88 15.07 12.74
N GLU A 473 -8.63 13.79 12.49
CA GLU A 473 -9.59 12.74 12.77
C GLU A 473 -9.91 12.72 14.26
N GLN A 474 -11.17 13.05 14.57
CA GLN A 474 -11.66 13.00 15.94
C GLN A 474 -12.09 11.57 16.27
N GLY A 475 -11.50 11.01 17.32
CA GLY A 475 -11.87 9.71 17.87
C GLY A 475 -11.77 9.72 19.38
N SER A 476 -12.49 8.80 20.03
CA SER A 476 -12.24 8.51 21.44
C SER A 476 -10.79 8.03 21.59
N THR A 477 -9.96 8.85 22.23
CA THR A 477 -8.62 8.43 22.66
C THR A 477 -8.68 7.51 23.88
N ASN A 478 -9.83 7.45 24.55
CA ASN A 478 -10.11 6.60 25.70
C ASN A 478 -11.17 5.55 25.36
N ILE A 479 -10.80 4.58 24.52
CA ILE A 479 -11.63 3.40 24.27
C ILE A 479 -11.25 2.35 25.30
N ALA A 480 -12.19 1.96 26.15
CA ALA A 480 -12.07 0.80 27.02
C ALA A 480 -13.10 -0.24 26.55
N ILE A 481 -12.62 -1.44 26.23
CA ILE A 481 -13.46 -2.57 25.87
C ILE A 481 -13.08 -3.74 26.77
N ASP A 482 -14.06 -4.26 27.51
CA ASP A 482 -13.86 -5.39 28.39
C ASP A 482 -13.30 -6.59 27.62
N GLY A 483 -12.20 -7.16 28.12
CA GLY A 483 -11.51 -8.28 27.45
C GLY A 483 -10.60 -7.88 26.28
N TYR A 484 -10.26 -6.59 26.14
CA TYR A 484 -9.29 -6.12 25.15
C TYR A 484 -8.24 -5.19 25.79
N ASP A 485 -7.04 -5.17 25.19
CA ASP A 485 -6.03 -4.13 25.38
C ASP A 485 -6.23 -3.09 24.28
N CYS A 486 -6.58 -1.87 24.66
CA CYS A 486 -6.94 -0.78 23.76
C CYS A 486 -5.91 0.35 23.90
N TYR A 487 -5.43 0.84 22.77
CA TYR A 487 -4.57 2.02 22.69
C TYR A 487 -5.04 2.89 21.53
N SER A 488 -5.16 4.19 21.75
CA SER A 488 -5.66 5.15 20.75
C SER A 488 -4.89 6.46 20.88
N THR A 489 -4.42 6.99 19.76
CA THR A 489 -3.72 8.29 19.70
C THR A 489 -3.90 8.92 18.32
N VAL A 490 -3.53 10.19 18.17
CA VAL A 490 -3.58 10.90 16.89
C VAL A 490 -2.16 11.20 16.43
N ILE A 491 -1.83 10.81 15.20
CA ILE A 491 -0.50 10.98 14.59
C ILE A 491 -0.69 11.84 13.34
N PHE A 492 -0.15 13.06 13.34
CA PHE A 492 -0.28 13.99 12.22
C PHE A 492 -1.74 14.10 11.71
N GLY A 493 -2.68 14.25 12.63
CA GLY A 493 -4.11 14.34 12.30
C GLY A 493 -4.81 13.03 11.93
N LYS A 494 -4.12 11.89 11.84
CA LYS A 494 -4.71 10.56 11.60
C LYS A 494 -4.93 9.80 12.91
N LEU A 495 -6.09 9.18 13.09
CA LEU A 495 -6.40 8.39 14.27
C LEU A 495 -5.74 7.01 14.19
N TYR A 496 -4.80 6.75 15.09
CA TYR A 496 -4.24 5.42 15.32
C TYR A 496 -5.00 4.72 16.44
N GLN A 497 -5.54 3.54 16.13
CA GLN A 497 -6.21 2.68 17.10
C GLN A 497 -5.59 1.29 17.04
N ARG A 498 -5.27 0.73 18.20
CA ARG A 498 -4.80 -0.64 18.39
C ARG A 498 -5.72 -1.30 19.40
N ILE A 499 -6.39 -2.37 18.99
CA ILE A 499 -7.23 -3.18 19.88
C ILE A 499 -6.78 -4.63 19.75
N LEU A 500 -6.29 -5.17 20.86
CA LEU A 500 -5.81 -6.55 20.94
C LEU A 500 -6.77 -7.30 21.84
N LYS A 501 -7.38 -8.37 21.35
CA LYS A 501 -8.15 -9.26 22.22
C LYS A 501 -7.23 -9.76 23.33
N SER A 502 -7.57 -9.48 24.58
CA SER A 502 -6.77 -9.91 25.72
C SER A 502 -7.00 -11.40 25.91
N ASP A 503 -6.30 -12.21 25.12
CA ASP A 503 -6.34 -13.66 25.27
C ASP A 503 -5.37 -14.07 26.37
N ILE A 504 -5.77 -13.72 27.60
CA ILE A 504 -5.05 -14.05 28.84
C ILE A 504 -4.76 -15.56 28.85
N GLU A 505 -5.71 -16.40 28.44
CA GLU A 505 -5.49 -17.84 28.36
C GLU A 505 -4.37 -18.23 27.38
N VAL A 506 -4.32 -17.64 26.18
CA VAL A 506 -3.22 -17.91 25.23
C VAL A 506 -1.88 -17.45 25.78
N GLN A 507 -1.84 -16.33 26.50
CA GLN A 507 -0.60 -15.88 27.14
C GLN A 507 -0.19 -16.79 28.30
N LEU A 508 -1.14 -17.23 29.11
CA LEU A 508 -0.91 -18.19 30.20
C LEU A 508 -0.45 -19.56 29.67
N LYS A 509 -0.90 -19.99 28.48
CA LYS A 509 -0.45 -21.25 27.87
C LYS A 509 1.06 -21.28 27.59
N LYS A 510 1.69 -20.12 27.39
CA LYS A 510 3.15 -19.99 27.20
C LYS A 510 3.95 -20.19 28.49
N LEU A 511 3.30 -20.12 29.66
CA LEU A 511 3.99 -20.42 30.92
C LEU A 511 4.53 -21.85 30.90
N PRO A 512 5.68 -22.09 31.57
CA PRO A 512 6.12 -23.45 31.84
C PRO A 512 5.02 -24.22 32.58
N ASN A 513 4.93 -25.54 32.35
CA ASN A 513 3.97 -26.38 33.08
C ASN A 513 4.22 -26.33 34.59
N GLU A 514 5.49 -26.10 34.98
CA GLU A 514 5.95 -25.95 36.35
C GLU A 514 6.30 -24.48 36.64
N ILE A 515 5.41 -23.81 37.36
CA ILE A 515 5.57 -22.41 37.73
C ILE A 515 6.31 -22.35 39.07
N THR A 516 7.56 -21.87 39.05
CA THR A 516 8.39 -21.76 40.26
C THR A 516 7.81 -20.77 41.25
N ILE A 517 7.93 -21.01 42.56
CA ILE A 517 7.45 -20.07 43.59
C ILE A 517 8.05 -18.66 43.48
N PHE A 518 9.25 -18.53 42.91
CA PHE A 518 9.96 -17.25 42.75
C PHE A 518 9.56 -16.45 41.51
N SER A 519 8.67 -16.96 40.65
CA SER A 519 8.20 -16.19 39.50
C SER A 519 7.05 -15.27 39.86
N GLU A 520 6.75 -14.31 38.99
CA GLU A 520 5.61 -13.41 39.17
C GLU A 520 4.29 -14.20 39.32
N PHE A 521 4.14 -15.27 38.55
CA PHE A 521 3.00 -16.17 38.67
C PHE A 521 3.08 -17.11 39.86
N GLY A 522 4.28 -17.48 40.33
CA GLY A 522 4.46 -18.26 41.56
C GLY A 522 3.89 -17.55 42.80
N LEU A 523 4.11 -16.24 42.90
CA LEU A 523 3.53 -15.40 43.96
C LEU A 523 2.00 -15.32 43.87
N VAL A 524 1.45 -15.30 42.66
CA VAL A 524 0.00 -15.33 42.42
C VAL A 524 -0.58 -16.68 42.85
N CYS A 525 0.02 -17.79 42.40
CA CYS A 525 -0.38 -19.14 42.79
C CYS A 525 -0.34 -19.34 44.31
N HIS A 526 0.68 -18.79 44.97
CA HIS A 526 0.81 -18.81 46.42
C HIS A 526 -0.33 -18.08 47.12
N ARG A 527 -0.64 -16.85 46.70
CA ARG A 527 -1.73 -16.04 47.27
C ARG A 527 -3.10 -16.68 47.06
N LEU A 528 -3.28 -17.35 45.93
CA LEU A 528 -4.48 -18.13 45.64
C LEU A 528 -4.62 -19.42 46.45
N GLY A 529 -3.58 -19.83 47.18
CA GLY A 529 -3.58 -21.10 47.89
C GLY A 529 -3.61 -22.32 46.97
N LEU A 530 -3.03 -22.21 45.76
CA LEU A 530 -2.92 -23.35 44.85
C LEU A 530 -2.02 -24.44 45.44
N LYS A 531 -2.19 -25.67 44.96
CA LYS A 531 -1.46 -26.82 45.51
C LYS A 531 0.02 -26.69 45.16
N ARG A 532 0.87 -26.86 46.17
CA ARG A 532 2.32 -26.88 45.99
C ARG A 532 2.75 -28.30 45.61
N HIS A 533 3.58 -28.39 44.59
CA HIS A 533 4.23 -29.61 44.18
C HIS A 533 5.72 -29.53 44.51
N LEU A 534 6.31 -30.67 44.85
CA LEU A 534 7.71 -30.80 45.20
C LEU A 534 8.43 -31.61 44.14
N ILE A 535 9.61 -31.16 43.74
CA ILE A 535 10.52 -31.95 42.93
C ILE A 535 11.10 -33.07 43.79
N GLY A 536 11.21 -34.28 43.23
CA GLY A 536 11.80 -35.43 43.93
C GLY A 536 13.25 -35.17 44.35
N LEU A 537 13.63 -35.61 45.56
CA LEU A 537 14.97 -35.44 46.14
C LEU A 537 16.10 -35.94 45.21
N GLU A 538 15.82 -36.97 44.41
CA GLU A 538 16.75 -37.55 43.44
C GLU A 538 17.17 -36.55 42.34
N GLU A 539 16.29 -35.64 41.92
CA GLU A 539 16.58 -34.63 40.91
C GLU A 539 17.37 -33.43 41.46
N LEU A 540 17.30 -33.15 42.78
CA LEU A 540 18.11 -32.10 43.41
C LEU A 540 19.57 -32.50 43.55
N ILE A 541 19.84 -33.78 43.80
CA ILE A 541 21.20 -34.29 43.98
C ILE A 541 21.98 -34.19 42.66
N GLY A 542 21.30 -34.32 41.51
CA GLY A 542 21.91 -34.21 40.18
C GLY A 542 22.07 -32.79 39.62
N ASN A 543 21.40 -31.78 40.18
CA ASN A 543 21.48 -30.40 39.68
C ASN A 543 21.20 -29.35 40.79
N PRO A 544 22.24 -28.73 41.38
CA PRO A 544 22.08 -27.75 42.46
C PRO A 544 21.24 -26.52 42.08
N LYS A 545 21.16 -26.17 40.78
CA LYS A 545 20.30 -25.06 40.30
C LYS A 545 18.81 -25.39 40.40
N SER A 546 18.45 -26.67 40.59
CA SER A 546 17.06 -27.12 40.81
C SER A 546 16.52 -26.78 42.19
N ILE A 547 17.34 -26.33 43.14
CA ILE A 547 16.87 -25.83 44.46
C ILE A 547 15.85 -24.70 44.29
N LEU A 548 16.05 -23.82 43.30
CA LEU A 548 15.11 -22.72 43.00
C LEU A 548 13.78 -23.21 42.39
N LYS A 549 13.72 -24.48 41.96
CA LYS A 549 12.52 -25.14 41.44
C LYS A 549 11.92 -26.14 42.41
N PHE A 550 12.49 -26.29 43.62
CA PHE A 550 12.09 -27.30 44.60
C PHE A 550 10.59 -27.28 44.91
N VAL A 551 9.99 -26.09 44.90
CA VAL A 551 8.55 -25.88 45.04
C VAL A 551 8.01 -25.24 43.77
N TYR A 552 7.03 -25.88 43.15
CA TYR A 552 6.36 -25.36 41.96
C TYR A 552 4.83 -25.50 42.06
N TYR A 553 4.15 -24.77 41.18
CA TYR A 553 2.71 -24.81 40.97
C TYR A 553 2.41 -25.31 39.56
N SER A 554 1.31 -26.04 39.38
CA SER A 554 0.86 -26.45 38.05
C SER A 554 0.25 -25.26 37.30
N LYS A 555 0.66 -25.09 36.04
CA LYS A 555 0.03 -24.14 35.11
C LYS A 555 -1.46 -24.40 34.94
N GLU A 556 -1.86 -25.66 34.83
CA GLU A 556 -3.25 -26.07 34.64
C GLU A 556 -4.11 -25.63 35.84
N GLU A 557 -3.61 -25.78 37.07
CA GLU A 557 -4.30 -25.31 38.28
C GLU A 557 -4.46 -23.78 38.29
N LEU A 558 -3.42 -23.04 37.88
CA LEU A 558 -3.51 -21.58 37.75
C LEU A 558 -4.55 -21.16 36.71
N ILE A 559 -4.56 -21.79 35.53
CA ILE A 559 -5.54 -21.51 34.48
C ILE A 559 -6.97 -21.80 34.97
N VAL A 560 -7.18 -22.91 35.68
CA VAL A 560 -8.48 -23.24 36.28
C VAL A 560 -8.90 -22.20 37.32
N ALA A 561 -7.99 -21.74 38.18
CA ALA A 561 -8.29 -20.72 39.18
C ALA A 561 -8.64 -19.36 38.56
N ILE A 562 -7.96 -18.98 37.48
CA ILE A 562 -8.25 -17.78 36.71
C ILE A 562 -9.61 -17.87 36.03
N ARG A 563 -9.94 -19.01 35.39
CA ARG A 563 -11.27 -19.26 34.79
C ARG A 563 -12.41 -19.20 35.81
N ALA A 564 -12.13 -19.54 37.06
CA ALA A 564 -13.07 -19.44 38.17
C ALA A 564 -13.18 -18.00 38.75
N ASN A 565 -12.61 -16.98 38.08
CA ASN A 565 -12.60 -15.58 38.50
C ASN A 565 -12.05 -15.37 39.92
N LYS A 566 -11.06 -16.18 40.34
CA LYS A 566 -10.42 -16.03 41.66
C LYS A 566 -9.36 -14.93 41.71
N ILE A 567 -9.03 -14.31 40.57
CA ILE A 567 -8.07 -13.20 40.46
C ILE A 567 -8.69 -12.13 39.56
N ASP A 568 -8.41 -10.87 39.87
CA ASP A 568 -8.70 -9.74 39.01
C ASP A 568 -7.98 -9.85 37.65
N VAL A 569 -8.73 -9.63 36.57
CA VAL A 569 -8.24 -9.62 35.20
C VAL A 569 -7.10 -8.62 35.02
N ASP A 570 -7.17 -7.46 35.68
CA ASP A 570 -6.16 -6.43 35.55
C ASP A 570 -4.87 -6.79 36.31
N GLU A 571 -4.99 -7.48 37.44
CA GLU A 571 -3.83 -8.06 38.11
C GLU A 571 -3.14 -9.10 37.21
N ILE A 572 -3.90 -9.97 36.55
CA ILE A 572 -3.33 -10.98 35.64
C ILE A 572 -2.60 -10.30 34.47
N LYS A 573 -3.20 -9.27 33.86
CA LYS A 573 -2.55 -8.49 32.78
C LYS A 573 -1.23 -7.87 33.26
N GLN A 574 -1.21 -7.29 34.45
CA GLN A 574 0.01 -6.73 35.04
C GLN A 574 1.10 -7.79 35.24
N ARG A 575 0.71 -8.98 35.74
CA ARG A 575 1.64 -10.10 35.96
C ARG A 575 2.20 -10.65 34.66
N ILE A 576 1.38 -10.73 33.60
CA ILE A 576 1.85 -11.09 32.27
C ILE A 576 2.93 -10.10 31.78
N ALA A 577 2.68 -8.79 31.92
CA ALA A 577 3.64 -7.77 31.50
C ALA A 577 4.97 -7.84 32.29
N LEU A 578 4.90 -8.07 33.60
CA LEU A 578 6.08 -8.26 34.45
C LEU A 578 6.84 -9.55 34.09
N SER A 579 6.15 -10.68 33.91
CA SER A 579 6.78 -11.93 33.49
C SER A 579 7.48 -11.82 32.14
N GLN A 580 6.91 -11.10 31.16
CA GLN A 580 7.58 -10.82 29.88
C GLN A 580 8.83 -9.97 30.05
N LYS A 581 8.76 -8.93 30.89
CA LYS A 581 9.93 -8.08 31.22
C LYS A 581 11.05 -8.88 31.88
N HIS A 582 10.70 -9.83 32.74
CA HIS A 582 11.65 -10.69 33.44
C HIS A 582 12.05 -11.96 32.65
N LYS A 583 11.54 -12.14 31.42
CA LYS A 583 11.79 -13.31 30.55
C LYS A 583 11.35 -14.64 31.17
N GLU A 584 10.28 -14.61 31.96
CA GLU A 584 9.57 -15.81 32.47
C GLU A 584 8.55 -16.34 31.45
N LEU A 585 8.11 -15.47 30.53
CA LEU A 585 7.27 -15.69 29.35
C LEU A 585 8.07 -15.30 28.11
#